data_AF-A0A9P9H3R3-F1
#
_entry.id   AF-A0A9P9H3R3-F1
#
_cell.length_a   1.000
_cell.length_b   1.000
_cell.length_c   1.000
_cell.angle_alpha   90.00
_cell.angle_beta   90.00
_cell.angle_gamma   90.00
#
_symmetry.space_group_name_H-M   'P 1'
#
loop_
_entity.id
_entity.type
_entity.pdbx_description
1 polymer ?
#
loop_
_entity_poly.entity_id
_entity_poly.type
_entity_poly.pdbx_seq_one_letter_code
_entity_poly.pdbx_strand_id
1 'polypeptide(L)'
;MSDETVQPNQWVALRLPNETFRILEVVPNTTISLGKYGSFPSNLVIGRPFHLTYEVQDKREGENFARLRVVPARELNADHMADTSAEATEGEDVIAPADGEELTLVDESGKVLVRSNREIIDDSARQTLTAEEIEELKRKGASAGKELIAKLLLSHTAIDQKTAYSLAKYKLLKTKKYIRRFTVLPLDVPMLAQWLLEDRDPSKIFEMRPEMMALVGCWADVHFGGVSSEDATGNQGGRWLVVDDTGGLLVASMAERIGILHQKPEEEKTEELPIHTSDPSAPDTAEASTDATEAQPDQPQATSEATEAPSSPKVHKKRHPRRSDFDVPYVNTNTLTLIHGQTQPNLSLLRYFNYDATNPNPTYPYHPLATNLMPISWLQLLAPEDDDAYNNRPPEATPEEMSSWKTNRRGNYHRKRRRWARIRHVVDATRAGGFSGLAVASTMDPISIVRNAVPLLAGGAPIAIYSPTVEPLTQLADCFSVARRAAWVSTPPPEIEGKTASELERWEGTPEFPLNPTLLLGVTVQSSRARRWQVLPGRTHPFMMGRGGADGFLLTAWRAVPVEGKIEARGKFKRRKMEAS
;
A
#
# COMPACT_ATOMS: atom_id res chain seq x y z
N MET A 1 13.49 -15.89 -3.41
CA MET A 1 12.61 -17.02 -3.00
C MET A 1 11.58 -16.61 -1.95
N SER A 2 11.89 -15.68 -1.04
CA SER A 2 10.92 -15.13 -0.06
C SER A 2 9.63 -14.62 -0.70
N ASP A 3 9.75 -13.80 -1.75
CA ASP A 3 8.68 -12.92 -2.21
C ASP A 3 7.55 -13.66 -2.97
N GLU A 4 7.83 -14.89 -3.42
CA GLU A 4 6.88 -15.74 -4.15
C GLU A 4 6.08 -16.67 -3.22
N THR A 5 6.44 -16.74 -1.94
CA THR A 5 5.86 -17.68 -0.96
C THR A 5 5.37 -16.97 0.31
N VAL A 6 4.33 -17.53 0.93
CA VAL A 6 3.71 -16.97 2.15
C VAL A 6 4.67 -17.07 3.33
N GLN A 7 5.15 -15.93 3.82
CA GLN A 7 6.04 -15.85 4.99
C GLN A 7 5.25 -15.80 6.32
N PRO A 8 5.84 -16.28 7.44
CA PRO A 8 5.25 -16.11 8.77
C PRO A 8 5.14 -14.63 9.15
N ASN A 9 4.04 -14.24 9.78
CA ASN A 9 3.71 -12.86 10.18
C ASN A 9 3.62 -11.85 9.01
N GLN A 10 3.54 -12.34 7.77
CA GLN A 10 3.27 -11.51 6.60
C GLN A 10 1.77 -11.23 6.47
N TRP A 11 1.41 -10.03 6.04
CA TRP A 11 0.04 -9.73 5.63
C TRP A 11 -0.25 -10.28 4.22
N VAL A 12 -1.40 -10.93 4.06
CA VAL A 12 -1.84 -11.52 2.78
C VAL A 12 -3.28 -11.15 2.48
N ALA A 13 -3.63 -11.13 1.19
CA ALA A 13 -5.00 -10.99 0.73
C ALA A 13 -5.60 -12.36 0.40
N LEU A 14 -6.67 -12.75 1.09
CA LEU A 14 -7.43 -13.96 0.77
C LEU A 14 -8.62 -13.60 -0.11
N ARG A 15 -8.55 -13.95 -1.39
CA ARG A 15 -9.67 -13.79 -2.33
C ARG A 15 -10.68 -14.92 -2.13
N LEU A 16 -11.92 -14.56 -1.83
CA LEU A 16 -13.01 -15.50 -1.60
C LEU A 16 -13.78 -15.82 -2.90
N PRO A 17 -14.61 -16.87 -2.97
CA PRO A 17 -15.33 -17.28 -4.18
C PRO A 17 -16.32 -16.23 -4.70
N ASN A 18 -16.79 -15.34 -3.82
CA ASN A 18 -17.60 -14.17 -4.15
C ASN A 18 -16.77 -12.94 -4.60
N GLU A 19 -15.49 -13.14 -4.91
CA GLU A 19 -14.51 -12.14 -5.39
C GLU A 19 -14.11 -11.02 -4.40
N THR A 20 -14.75 -10.90 -3.23
CA THR A 20 -14.30 -10.01 -2.14
C THR A 20 -12.98 -10.48 -1.52
N PHE A 21 -12.20 -9.55 -0.99
CA PHE A 21 -10.92 -9.84 -0.34
C PHE A 21 -11.01 -9.78 1.18
N ARG A 22 -10.25 -10.64 1.84
CA ARG A 22 -10.02 -10.57 3.28
C ARG A 22 -8.53 -10.48 3.56
N ILE A 23 -8.10 -9.32 4.05
CA ILE A 23 -6.73 -9.09 4.48
C ILE A 23 -6.53 -9.57 5.92
N LEU A 24 -5.46 -10.32 6.17
CA LEU A 24 -5.04 -10.77 7.50
C LEU A 24 -3.54 -11.05 7.56
N GLU A 25 -2.99 -11.10 8.78
CA GLU A 25 -1.63 -11.50 9.08
C GLU A 25 -1.54 -13.03 9.25
N VAL A 26 -0.57 -13.68 8.62
CA VAL A 26 -0.36 -15.14 8.71
C VAL A 26 0.49 -15.49 9.93
N VAL A 27 -0.09 -15.32 11.11
CA VAL A 27 0.57 -15.64 12.39
C VAL A 27 0.72 -17.17 12.53
N PRO A 28 1.93 -17.71 12.75
CA PRO A 28 2.15 -19.15 12.94
C PRO A 28 1.35 -19.75 14.11
N ASN A 29 1.01 -21.03 14.01
CA ASN A 29 0.30 -21.80 15.05
C ASN A 29 -1.10 -21.23 15.43
N THR A 30 -1.74 -20.50 14.53
CA THR A 30 -3.10 -19.97 14.72
C THR A 30 -4.10 -20.64 13.77
N THR A 31 -5.41 -20.40 13.97
CA THR A 31 -6.47 -20.86 13.06
C THR A 31 -7.04 -19.69 12.27
N ILE A 32 -6.93 -19.73 10.94
CA ILE A 32 -7.56 -18.78 10.03
C ILE A 32 -9.01 -19.23 9.82
N SER A 33 -9.97 -18.38 10.22
CA SER A 33 -11.40 -18.58 9.94
C SER A 33 -11.84 -17.73 8.75
N LEU A 34 -12.51 -18.34 7.78
CA LEU A 34 -13.11 -17.70 6.59
C LEU A 34 -14.64 -17.56 6.72
N GLY A 35 -15.17 -17.64 7.94
CA GLY A 35 -16.62 -17.59 8.19
C GLY A 35 -17.32 -18.79 7.55
N LYS A 36 -18.33 -18.53 6.69
CA LYS A 36 -19.09 -19.58 5.99
C LYS A 36 -18.24 -20.51 5.12
N TYR A 37 -17.01 -20.09 4.75
CA TYR A 37 -16.11 -20.91 3.93
C TYR A 37 -15.26 -21.90 4.74
N GLY A 38 -15.42 -21.96 6.06
CA GLY A 38 -14.70 -22.88 6.97
C GLY A 38 -13.49 -22.22 7.65
N SER A 39 -12.67 -23.04 8.31
CA SER A 39 -11.44 -22.59 9.00
C SER A 39 -10.32 -23.62 8.89
N PHE A 40 -9.06 -23.19 8.94
CA PHE A 40 -7.88 -24.04 8.77
C PHE A 40 -6.66 -23.49 9.55
N PRO A 41 -5.67 -24.32 9.93
CA PRO A 41 -4.45 -23.85 10.59
C PRO A 41 -3.55 -23.01 9.66
N SER A 42 -3.02 -21.89 10.14
CA SER A 42 -2.17 -20.98 9.34
C SER A 42 -0.92 -21.67 8.78
N ASN A 43 -0.34 -22.62 9.52
CA ASN A 43 0.81 -23.42 9.10
C ASN A 43 0.58 -24.20 7.79
N LEU A 44 -0.68 -24.42 7.36
CA LEU A 44 -0.96 -25.10 6.09
C LEU A 44 -0.70 -24.22 4.85
N VAL A 45 -0.61 -22.89 4.99
CA VAL A 45 -0.30 -21.96 3.88
C VAL A 45 1.11 -21.37 3.93
N ILE A 46 1.75 -21.31 5.11
CA ILE A 46 3.13 -20.82 5.27
C ILE A 46 4.09 -21.65 4.39
N GLY A 47 5.04 -20.98 3.73
CA GLY A 47 6.01 -21.57 2.82
C GLY A 47 5.43 -22.04 1.47
N ARG A 48 4.13 -21.89 1.23
CA ARG A 48 3.52 -22.23 -0.07
C ARG A 48 3.54 -21.02 -1.03
N PRO A 49 3.57 -21.26 -2.35
CA PRO A 49 3.45 -20.19 -3.34
C PRO A 49 2.14 -19.42 -3.24
N PHE A 50 2.22 -18.13 -3.58
CA PHE A 50 1.04 -17.29 -3.83
C PHE A 50 0.24 -17.76 -5.07
N HIS A 51 -0.94 -17.17 -5.27
CA HIS A 51 -1.90 -17.43 -6.35
C HIS A 51 -2.51 -18.84 -6.38
N LEU A 52 -2.06 -19.76 -5.52
CA LEU A 52 -2.68 -21.06 -5.32
C LEU A 52 -4.08 -20.90 -4.71
N THR A 53 -5.05 -21.61 -5.31
CA THR A 53 -6.41 -21.71 -4.79
C THR A 53 -6.57 -23.01 -4.02
N TYR A 54 -7.04 -22.91 -2.79
CA TYR A 54 -7.25 -24.03 -1.89
C TYR A 54 -8.74 -24.29 -1.72
N GLU A 55 -9.11 -25.56 -1.60
CA GLU A 55 -10.43 -26.04 -1.19
C GLU A 55 -10.31 -26.60 0.23
N VAL A 56 -11.12 -26.07 1.16
CA VAL A 56 -11.15 -26.52 2.56
C VAL A 56 -11.87 -27.87 2.60
N GLN A 57 -11.16 -28.91 3.04
CA GLN A 57 -11.68 -30.27 3.20
C GLN A 57 -12.31 -30.46 4.58
N ASP A 58 -13.05 -31.55 4.77
CA ASP A 58 -13.46 -31.97 6.11
C ASP A 58 -12.27 -32.39 6.96
N LYS A 59 -12.52 -32.39 8.27
CA LYS A 59 -11.69 -33.09 9.25
C LYS A 59 -11.78 -34.58 8.97
N ARG A 60 -10.63 -35.28 8.95
CA ARG A 60 -10.63 -36.74 8.95
C ARG A 60 -10.99 -37.25 10.34
N GLU A 61 -11.41 -38.51 10.43
CA GLU A 61 -11.60 -39.18 11.72
C GLU A 61 -10.31 -39.09 12.55
N GLY A 62 -10.42 -38.60 13.78
CA GLY A 62 -9.28 -38.33 14.68
C GLY A 62 -8.55 -36.99 14.46
N GLU A 63 -8.88 -36.18 13.44
CA GLU A 63 -8.24 -34.88 13.22
C GLU A 63 -9.05 -33.71 13.80
N ASN A 64 -8.37 -32.83 14.55
CA ASN A 64 -9.01 -31.64 15.12
C ASN A 64 -9.17 -30.47 14.13
N PHE A 65 -8.52 -30.52 12.97
CA PHE A 65 -8.44 -29.42 12.00
C PHE A 65 -8.83 -29.84 10.58
N ALA A 66 -9.24 -28.87 9.76
CA ALA A 66 -9.55 -29.08 8.35
C ALA A 66 -8.28 -29.04 7.48
N ARG A 67 -8.16 -29.96 6.52
CA ARG A 67 -7.07 -30.00 5.55
C ARG A 67 -7.35 -29.08 4.35
N LEU A 68 -6.31 -28.73 3.60
CA LEU A 68 -6.41 -27.95 2.36
C LEU A 68 -6.03 -28.80 1.14
N ARG A 69 -6.87 -28.78 0.09
CA ARG A 69 -6.57 -29.34 -1.23
C ARG A 69 -6.25 -28.22 -2.20
N VAL A 70 -5.10 -28.26 -2.87
CA VAL A 70 -4.81 -27.34 -3.99
C VAL A 70 -5.75 -27.68 -5.15
N VAL A 71 -6.43 -26.67 -5.71
CA VAL A 71 -7.34 -26.83 -6.84
C VAL A 71 -6.60 -26.52 -8.14
N PRO A 72 -6.44 -27.48 -9.07
CA PRO A 72 -5.75 -27.24 -10.33
C PRO A 72 -6.47 -26.20 -11.21
N ALA A 73 -5.72 -25.44 -12.01
CA ALA A 73 -6.28 -24.44 -12.92
C ALA A 73 -7.34 -25.02 -13.88
N ARG A 74 -7.21 -26.28 -14.31
CA ARG A 74 -8.22 -26.99 -15.10
C ARG A 74 -9.57 -27.12 -14.37
N GLU A 75 -9.57 -27.36 -13.05
CA GLU A 75 -10.81 -27.45 -12.26
C GLU A 75 -11.42 -26.07 -11.96
N LEU A 76 -10.60 -25.01 -11.91
CA LEU A 76 -11.08 -23.63 -11.77
C LEU A 76 -11.73 -23.11 -13.06
N ASN A 77 -11.11 -23.40 -14.20
CA ASN A 77 -11.52 -22.86 -15.51
C ASN A 77 -12.52 -23.76 -16.25
N ALA A 78 -12.80 -24.98 -15.78
CA ALA A 78 -13.75 -25.91 -16.41
C ALA A 78 -15.12 -25.26 -16.69
N ASP A 79 -15.70 -24.58 -15.70
CA ASP A 79 -17.01 -23.92 -15.83
C ASP A 79 -16.98 -22.68 -16.75
N HIS A 80 -15.80 -22.13 -17.05
CA HIS A 80 -15.60 -21.03 -18.00
C HIS A 80 -15.29 -21.50 -19.43
N MET A 81 -14.70 -22.69 -19.59
CA MET A 81 -14.31 -23.26 -20.89
C MET A 81 -15.29 -24.30 -21.43
N ALA A 82 -16.24 -24.80 -20.64
CA ALA A 82 -17.23 -25.79 -21.06
C ALA A 82 -18.02 -25.39 -22.34
N ASP A 83 -18.18 -24.08 -22.57
CA ASP A 83 -18.81 -23.54 -23.77
C ASP A 83 -17.98 -23.78 -25.06
N THR A 84 -16.64 -23.86 -24.97
CA THR A 84 -15.77 -24.13 -26.14
C THR A 84 -15.72 -25.60 -26.54
N SER A 85 -15.97 -26.52 -25.59
CA SER A 85 -16.06 -27.96 -25.90
C SER A 85 -17.39 -28.34 -26.55
N ALA A 86 -18.46 -27.56 -26.34
CA ALA A 86 -19.77 -27.84 -26.95
C ALA A 86 -19.77 -27.70 -28.49
N GLU A 87 -18.84 -26.93 -29.05
CA GLU A 87 -18.58 -26.83 -30.49
C GLU A 87 -17.58 -27.89 -31.00
N ALA A 88 -16.97 -28.70 -30.11
CA ALA A 88 -15.79 -29.52 -30.42
C ALA A 88 -15.90 -31.01 -30.04
N THR A 89 -16.99 -31.48 -29.43
CA THR A 89 -17.24 -32.92 -29.17
C THR A 89 -18.44 -33.44 -29.95
N GLU A 90 -18.15 -34.05 -31.11
CA GLU A 90 -18.98 -35.12 -31.65
C GLU A 90 -18.72 -36.39 -30.82
N GLY A 91 -19.77 -36.99 -30.24
CA GLY A 91 -19.69 -38.30 -29.58
C GLY A 91 -20.54 -38.46 -28.31
N GLU A 92 -21.35 -39.53 -28.32
CA GLU A 92 -21.98 -40.23 -27.17
C GLU A 92 -23.19 -39.57 -26.44
N ASP A 93 -24.37 -39.88 -26.99
CA ASP A 93 -25.60 -40.43 -26.36
C ASP A 93 -26.10 -39.96 -24.98
N VAL A 94 -27.43 -39.70 -24.88
CA VAL A 94 -28.43 -40.54 -24.15
C VAL A 94 -29.78 -39.80 -23.93
N ILE A 95 -30.87 -40.41 -24.42
CA ILE A 95 -32.32 -40.25 -24.08
C ILE A 95 -33.07 -38.96 -24.47
N ALA A 96 -34.20 -39.17 -25.16
CA ALA A 96 -35.30 -38.22 -25.39
C ALA A 96 -36.64 -38.78 -24.86
N PRO A 97 -37.61 -37.92 -24.52
CA PRO A 97 -39.03 -38.18 -24.77
C PRO A 97 -39.69 -37.09 -25.64
N ALA A 98 -40.93 -37.34 -26.06
CA ALA A 98 -41.52 -36.80 -27.29
C ALA A 98 -42.36 -35.51 -27.18
N ASP A 99 -42.46 -34.85 -28.35
CA ASP A 99 -43.52 -33.99 -28.89
C ASP A 99 -44.13 -32.85 -28.03
N GLY A 100 -43.84 -31.62 -28.48
CA GLY A 100 -44.51 -30.37 -28.08
C GLY A 100 -43.82 -29.19 -28.78
N GLU A 101 -44.48 -28.60 -29.76
CA GLU A 101 -44.00 -27.55 -30.67
C GLU A 101 -43.05 -26.49 -30.05
N GLU A 102 -41.78 -26.43 -30.48
CA GLU A 102 -40.96 -25.21 -30.33
C GLU A 102 -39.99 -25.02 -31.51
N LEU A 103 -39.73 -23.75 -31.85
CA LEU A 103 -38.82 -23.31 -32.92
C LEU A 103 -37.36 -23.58 -32.56
N THR A 104 -36.99 -24.85 -32.58
CA THR A 104 -35.62 -25.33 -32.50
C THR A 104 -35.03 -25.35 -33.90
N LEU A 105 -33.84 -24.78 -34.08
CA LEU A 105 -33.02 -25.09 -35.25
C LEU A 105 -32.47 -26.50 -35.02
N VAL A 106 -33.02 -27.45 -35.76
CA VAL A 106 -32.63 -28.86 -35.72
C VAL A 106 -31.86 -29.16 -37.01
N ASP A 107 -30.71 -29.82 -36.91
CA ASP A 107 -30.03 -30.32 -38.11
C ASP A 107 -30.74 -31.55 -38.73
N GLU A 108 -30.29 -32.00 -39.88
CA GLU A 108 -30.85 -33.18 -40.58
C GLU A 108 -30.74 -34.49 -39.76
N SER A 109 -30.07 -34.48 -38.61
CA SER A 109 -29.89 -35.62 -37.70
C SER A 109 -30.77 -35.57 -36.43
N GLY A 110 -31.58 -34.52 -36.25
CA GLY A 110 -32.45 -34.38 -35.07
C GLY A 110 -31.82 -33.64 -33.87
N LYS A 111 -30.65 -33.02 -34.04
CA LYS A 111 -29.93 -32.33 -32.95
C LYS A 111 -30.41 -30.89 -32.77
N VAL A 112 -30.94 -30.57 -31.59
CA VAL A 112 -31.36 -29.20 -31.22
C VAL A 112 -30.14 -28.29 -31.03
N LEU A 113 -29.90 -27.39 -31.99
CA LEU A 113 -28.74 -26.47 -32.00
C LEU A 113 -28.96 -25.21 -31.15
N VAL A 114 -30.20 -24.73 -31.02
CA VAL A 114 -30.53 -23.53 -30.25
C VAL A 114 -31.81 -23.76 -29.45
N ARG A 115 -31.72 -23.68 -28.12
CA ARG A 115 -32.87 -23.58 -27.21
C ARG A 115 -33.19 -22.11 -26.97
N SER A 116 -34.46 -21.75 -26.99
CA SER A 116 -34.91 -20.38 -26.77
C SER A 116 -35.41 -20.19 -25.33
N ASN A 117 -35.14 -19.04 -24.72
CA ASN A 117 -35.72 -18.70 -23.41
C ASN A 117 -37.16 -18.15 -23.52
N ARG A 118 -37.83 -18.29 -24.68
CA ARG A 118 -39.10 -17.61 -25.01
C ARG A 118 -40.28 -18.11 -24.17
N GLU A 119 -40.28 -19.38 -23.79
CA GLU A 119 -41.36 -20.03 -23.00
C GLU A 119 -41.03 -20.19 -21.52
N ILE A 120 -40.00 -19.48 -21.02
CA ILE A 120 -39.60 -19.51 -19.61
C ILE A 120 -40.63 -18.72 -18.76
N ILE A 121 -41.76 -19.36 -18.45
CA ILE A 121 -42.76 -18.87 -17.48
C ILE A 121 -42.15 -18.92 -16.07
N ASP A 122 -42.02 -17.77 -15.41
CA ASP A 122 -41.28 -17.65 -14.15
C ASP A 122 -42.09 -18.10 -12.91
N ASP A 123 -42.42 -19.38 -12.87
CA ASP A 123 -43.02 -19.99 -11.70
C ASP A 123 -42.01 -20.10 -10.55
N SER A 124 -42.40 -19.53 -9.40
CA SER A 124 -41.59 -19.47 -8.17
C SER A 124 -41.22 -20.84 -7.57
N ALA A 125 -41.75 -21.94 -8.12
CA ALA A 125 -41.57 -23.32 -7.67
C ALA A 125 -40.46 -24.10 -8.42
N ARG A 126 -39.60 -23.45 -9.21
CA ARG A 126 -38.55 -24.10 -10.04
C ARG A 126 -37.45 -24.85 -9.28
N GLN A 127 -37.37 -24.72 -7.96
CA GLN A 127 -36.40 -25.40 -7.11
C GLN A 127 -37.15 -26.16 -6.03
N THR A 128 -37.08 -27.49 -6.05
CA THR A 128 -37.83 -28.34 -5.12
C THR A 128 -37.14 -28.53 -3.76
N LEU A 129 -35.83 -28.30 -3.64
CA LEU A 129 -35.13 -28.33 -2.35
C LEU A 129 -35.51 -27.12 -1.49
N THR A 130 -35.99 -27.41 -0.29
CA THR A 130 -36.34 -26.42 0.73
C THR A 130 -35.10 -25.74 1.33
N ALA A 131 -35.31 -24.59 1.98
CA ALA A 131 -34.22 -23.89 2.67
C ALA A 131 -33.61 -24.75 3.80
N GLU A 132 -34.43 -25.54 4.50
CA GLU A 132 -33.99 -26.37 5.63
C GLU A 132 -33.11 -27.54 5.17
N GLU A 133 -33.50 -28.24 4.10
CA GLU A 133 -32.66 -29.28 3.47
C GLU A 133 -31.33 -28.71 2.97
N ILE A 134 -31.32 -27.47 2.45
CA ILE A 134 -30.10 -26.79 2.02
C ILE A 134 -29.17 -26.47 3.21
N GLU A 135 -29.72 -26.06 4.37
CA GLU A 135 -28.91 -25.88 5.60
C GLU A 135 -28.40 -27.22 6.15
N GLU A 136 -29.21 -28.28 6.12
CA GLU A 136 -28.79 -29.61 6.55
C GLU A 136 -27.66 -30.16 5.66
N LEU A 137 -27.76 -29.98 4.34
CA LEU A 137 -26.70 -30.34 3.39
C LEU A 137 -25.42 -29.53 3.62
N LYS A 138 -25.48 -28.23 3.93
CA LYS A 138 -24.27 -27.45 4.30
C LYS A 138 -23.60 -28.00 5.56
N ARG A 139 -24.39 -28.52 6.52
CA ARG A 139 -23.89 -29.09 7.78
C ARG A 139 -23.11 -30.39 7.57
N LYS A 140 -23.39 -31.13 6.49
CA LYS A 140 -22.78 -32.43 6.12
C LYS A 140 -21.36 -32.34 5.52
N GLY A 141 -20.66 -31.21 5.66
CA GLY A 141 -19.20 -31.13 5.46
C GLY A 141 -18.71 -30.79 4.05
N ALA A 142 -17.37 -30.67 3.91
CA ALA A 142 -16.51 -30.89 2.73
C ALA A 142 -17.21 -31.11 1.38
N SER A 143 -17.42 -32.39 1.08
CA SER A 143 -17.96 -32.87 -0.20
C SER A 143 -19.37 -32.37 -0.47
N ALA A 144 -20.14 -32.09 0.59
CA ALA A 144 -21.48 -31.53 0.49
C ALA A 144 -21.52 -30.20 -0.27
N GLY A 145 -20.41 -29.44 -0.40
CA GLY A 145 -20.38 -28.27 -1.28
C GLY A 145 -20.61 -28.61 -2.76
N LYS A 146 -20.01 -29.70 -3.25
CA LYS A 146 -20.18 -30.18 -4.63
C LYS A 146 -21.44 -31.01 -4.79
N GLU A 147 -21.74 -31.88 -3.83
CA GLU A 147 -22.97 -32.69 -3.82
C GLU A 147 -24.23 -31.82 -3.71
N LEU A 148 -24.21 -30.74 -2.93
CA LEU A 148 -25.31 -29.77 -2.87
C LEU A 148 -25.53 -29.09 -4.21
N ILE A 149 -24.45 -28.74 -4.94
CA ILE A 149 -24.59 -28.15 -6.28
C ILE A 149 -25.17 -29.18 -7.26
N ALA A 150 -24.71 -30.43 -7.22
CA ALA A 150 -25.27 -31.51 -8.03
C ALA A 150 -26.76 -31.76 -7.71
N LYS A 151 -27.12 -31.85 -6.42
CA LYS A 151 -28.52 -31.98 -5.98
C LYS A 151 -29.36 -30.78 -6.43
N LEU A 152 -28.89 -29.55 -6.26
CA LEU A 152 -29.57 -28.31 -6.69
C LEU A 152 -29.74 -28.20 -8.22
N LEU A 153 -28.92 -28.89 -9.00
CA LEU A 153 -29.06 -28.99 -10.46
C LEU A 153 -30.09 -30.06 -10.84
N LEU A 154 -30.07 -31.23 -10.17
CA LEU A 154 -31.03 -32.32 -10.38
C LEU A 154 -32.45 -31.98 -9.92
N SER A 155 -32.58 -31.18 -8.85
CA SER A 155 -33.86 -30.75 -8.26
C SER A 155 -34.47 -29.50 -8.92
N HIS A 156 -33.90 -29.04 -10.04
CA HIS A 156 -34.36 -27.84 -10.74
C HIS A 156 -35.26 -28.24 -11.92
N THR A 157 -36.56 -28.02 -11.80
CA THR A 157 -37.59 -28.57 -12.71
C THR A 157 -37.45 -28.13 -14.17
N ALA A 158 -36.96 -26.91 -14.40
CA ALA A 158 -36.75 -26.32 -15.73
C ALA A 158 -35.26 -26.02 -16.01
N ILE A 159 -34.37 -27.01 -15.76
CA ILE A 159 -32.91 -26.85 -15.97
C ILE A 159 -32.50 -27.06 -17.42
N ASP A 160 -33.22 -27.95 -18.09
CA ASP A 160 -33.21 -28.32 -19.50
C ASP A 160 -33.68 -27.18 -20.43
N GLN A 161 -34.68 -26.40 -20.02
CA GLN A 161 -35.15 -25.21 -20.72
C GLN A 161 -34.09 -24.10 -20.84
N LYS A 162 -32.96 -24.20 -20.13
CA LYS A 162 -31.91 -23.17 -20.15
C LYS A 162 -30.93 -23.40 -21.29
N THR A 163 -30.59 -22.32 -21.98
CA THR A 163 -29.39 -22.26 -22.84
C THR A 163 -28.13 -22.68 -22.09
N ALA A 164 -27.12 -23.21 -22.80
CA ALA A 164 -25.81 -23.55 -22.25
C ALA A 164 -25.20 -22.41 -21.41
N TYR A 165 -25.25 -21.17 -21.91
CA TYR A 165 -24.78 -19.99 -21.18
C TYR A 165 -25.57 -19.71 -19.89
N SER A 166 -26.89 -19.93 -19.90
CA SER A 166 -27.74 -19.76 -18.72
C SER A 166 -27.49 -20.86 -17.67
N LEU A 167 -27.21 -22.08 -18.11
CA LEU A 167 -26.80 -23.21 -17.25
C LEU A 167 -25.41 -22.97 -16.66
N ALA A 168 -24.42 -22.57 -17.46
CA ALA A 168 -23.08 -22.22 -17.00
C ALA A 168 -23.10 -21.06 -15.98
N LYS A 169 -23.86 -20.00 -16.27
CA LYS A 169 -24.10 -18.88 -15.33
C LYS A 169 -24.74 -19.34 -14.02
N TYR A 170 -25.72 -20.25 -14.08
CA TYR A 170 -26.36 -20.82 -12.89
C TYR A 170 -25.36 -21.66 -12.08
N LYS A 171 -24.60 -22.54 -12.73
CA LYS A 171 -23.57 -23.37 -12.09
C LYS A 171 -22.51 -22.51 -11.40
N LEU A 172 -21.95 -21.51 -12.10
CA LEU A 172 -20.99 -20.55 -11.53
C LEU A 172 -21.55 -19.83 -10.30
N LEU A 173 -22.81 -19.36 -10.34
CA LEU A 173 -23.45 -18.71 -9.20
C LEU A 173 -23.56 -19.64 -7.97
N LYS A 174 -23.90 -20.92 -8.19
CA LYS A 174 -23.96 -21.93 -7.11
C LYS A 174 -22.55 -22.30 -6.62
N THR A 175 -21.59 -22.47 -7.52
CA THR A 175 -20.16 -22.65 -7.22
C THR A 175 -19.64 -21.55 -6.29
N LYS A 176 -19.84 -20.27 -6.64
CA LYS A 176 -19.44 -19.12 -5.81
C LYS A 176 -20.14 -19.06 -4.45
N LYS A 177 -21.36 -19.62 -4.32
CA LYS A 177 -22.14 -19.59 -3.08
C LYS A 177 -21.79 -20.73 -2.11
N TYR A 178 -21.55 -21.94 -2.61
CA TYR A 178 -21.47 -23.16 -1.80
C TYR A 178 -20.11 -23.84 -1.76
N ILE A 179 -19.20 -23.59 -2.72
CA ILE A 179 -17.85 -24.17 -2.67
C ILE A 179 -16.96 -23.39 -1.68
N ARG A 180 -16.33 -24.13 -0.77
CA ARG A 180 -15.36 -23.61 0.21
C ARG A 180 -13.96 -23.49 -0.40
N ARG A 181 -13.78 -22.50 -1.27
CA ARG A 181 -12.48 -22.16 -1.86
C ARG A 181 -11.96 -20.81 -1.38
N PHE A 182 -10.65 -20.60 -1.48
CA PHE A 182 -10.01 -19.28 -1.38
C PHE A 182 -8.69 -19.28 -2.15
N THR A 183 -8.29 -18.13 -2.69
CA THR A 183 -6.95 -17.93 -3.27
C THR A 183 -6.11 -17.09 -2.31
N VAL A 184 -4.88 -17.50 -2.01
CA VAL A 184 -3.93 -16.67 -1.27
C VAL A 184 -3.18 -15.78 -2.26
N LEU A 185 -3.18 -14.47 -2.05
CA LEU A 185 -2.51 -13.48 -2.88
C LEU A 185 -1.53 -12.66 -2.02
N PRO A 186 -0.44 -12.14 -2.62
CA PRO A 186 0.40 -11.16 -1.94
C PRO A 186 -0.42 -9.91 -1.63
N LEU A 187 0.00 -9.15 -0.62
CA LEU A 187 -0.56 -7.83 -0.34
C LEU A 187 0.40 -6.77 -0.85
N ASP A 188 0.15 -6.29 -2.08
CA ASP A 188 0.79 -5.11 -2.67
C ASP A 188 -0.04 -3.84 -2.36
N VAL A 189 0.50 -2.66 -2.68
CA VAL A 189 -0.22 -1.39 -2.45
C VAL A 189 -1.50 -1.29 -3.29
N PRO A 190 -1.55 -1.68 -4.58
CA PRO A 190 -2.79 -1.71 -5.36
C PRO A 190 -3.91 -2.58 -4.76
N MET A 191 -3.58 -3.76 -4.23
CA MET A 191 -4.53 -4.67 -3.57
C MET A 191 -5.03 -4.08 -2.25
N LEU A 192 -4.15 -3.44 -1.47
CA LEU A 192 -4.55 -2.73 -0.26
C LEU A 192 -5.50 -1.56 -0.60
N ALA A 193 -5.18 -0.76 -1.62
CA ALA A 193 -6.02 0.33 -2.10
C ALA A 193 -7.39 -0.17 -2.57
N GLN A 194 -7.42 -1.24 -3.39
CA GLN A 194 -8.65 -1.84 -3.87
C GLN A 194 -9.52 -2.37 -2.72
N TRP A 195 -8.94 -3.06 -1.75
CA TRP A 195 -9.68 -3.57 -0.58
C TRP A 195 -10.20 -2.45 0.32
N LEU A 196 -9.41 -1.39 0.56
CA LEU A 196 -9.86 -0.23 1.31
C LEU A 196 -11.03 0.47 0.61
N LEU A 197 -10.97 0.58 -0.72
CA LEU A 197 -12.01 1.14 -1.56
C LEU A 197 -13.28 0.26 -1.55
N GLU A 198 -13.19 -0.99 -2.01
CA GLU A 198 -14.33 -1.89 -2.27
C GLU A 198 -14.94 -2.49 -1.00
N ASP A 199 -14.13 -2.97 -0.05
CA ASP A 199 -14.57 -3.88 1.04
C ASP A 199 -14.56 -3.24 2.44
N ARG A 200 -14.01 -2.02 2.64
CA ARG A 200 -13.80 -1.46 3.99
C ARG A 200 -14.22 -0.01 4.22
N ASP A 201 -13.38 0.96 3.84
CA ASP A 201 -13.61 2.37 4.17
C ASP A 201 -12.92 3.27 3.12
N PRO A 202 -13.65 3.63 2.06
CA PRO A 202 -13.11 4.41 0.95
C PRO A 202 -12.84 5.86 1.34
N SER A 203 -13.56 6.38 2.35
CA SER A 203 -13.46 7.79 2.76
C SER A 203 -12.09 8.13 3.32
N LYS A 204 -11.48 7.18 4.05
CA LYS A 204 -10.12 7.29 4.62
C LYS A 204 -9.01 7.44 3.59
N ILE A 205 -9.25 7.03 2.35
CA ILE A 205 -8.29 7.15 1.25
C ILE A 205 -8.75 8.16 0.19
N PHE A 206 -9.72 9.03 0.53
CA PHE A 206 -10.33 10.00 -0.39
C PHE A 206 -10.87 9.37 -1.68
N GLU A 207 -11.41 8.15 -1.56
CA GLU A 207 -11.82 7.26 -2.64
C GLU A 207 -10.78 7.10 -3.76
N MET A 208 -9.49 7.28 -3.44
CA MET A 208 -8.39 7.22 -4.41
C MET A 208 -8.35 5.86 -5.09
N ARG A 209 -8.63 5.87 -6.40
CA ARG A 209 -8.65 4.67 -7.23
C ARG A 209 -7.21 4.24 -7.58
N PRO A 210 -6.94 2.95 -7.81
CA PRO A 210 -5.58 2.47 -8.10
C PRO A 210 -4.90 3.19 -9.27
N GLU A 211 -5.66 3.56 -10.32
CA GLU A 211 -5.14 4.36 -11.43
C GLU A 211 -4.72 5.77 -11.01
N MET A 212 -5.43 6.41 -10.08
CA MET A 212 -5.08 7.74 -9.57
C MET A 212 -3.84 7.68 -8.69
N MET A 213 -3.78 6.71 -7.78
CA MET A 213 -2.61 6.43 -6.94
C MET A 213 -1.36 6.19 -7.80
N ALA A 214 -1.49 5.43 -8.89
CA ALA A 214 -0.41 5.20 -9.84
C ALA A 214 -0.02 6.47 -10.62
N LEU A 215 -1.00 7.27 -11.06
CA LEU A 215 -0.76 8.53 -11.76
C LEU A 215 -0.08 9.58 -10.88
N VAL A 216 -0.44 9.71 -9.59
CA VAL A 216 0.27 10.61 -8.65
C VAL A 216 1.76 10.24 -8.60
N GLY A 217 2.08 8.95 -8.41
CA GLY A 217 3.46 8.49 -8.36
C GLY A 217 4.23 8.65 -9.68
N CYS A 218 3.57 8.52 -10.83
CA CYS A 218 4.20 8.77 -12.13
C CYS A 218 4.42 10.27 -12.39
N TRP A 219 3.43 11.12 -12.08
CA TRP A 219 3.50 12.55 -12.36
C TRP A 219 4.37 13.32 -11.36
N ALA A 220 4.54 12.85 -10.12
CA ALA A 220 5.54 13.37 -9.18
C ALA A 220 6.96 12.79 -9.43
N ASP A 221 7.16 12.06 -10.53
CA ASP A 221 8.39 11.35 -10.92
C ASP A 221 9.02 10.56 -9.77
N VAL A 222 8.24 9.64 -9.21
CA VAL A 222 8.64 8.81 -8.08
C VAL A 222 9.25 7.50 -8.58
N HIS A 223 10.56 7.38 -8.42
CA HIS A 223 11.39 6.28 -8.92
C HIS A 223 12.50 5.91 -7.93
N PHE A 224 13.32 4.90 -8.22
CA PHE A 224 14.54 4.62 -7.43
C PHE A 224 15.68 5.54 -7.90
N GLY A 225 16.11 6.47 -7.06
CA GLY A 225 17.10 7.50 -7.39
C GLY A 225 18.57 7.07 -7.27
N GLY A 226 18.86 5.77 -7.43
CA GLY A 226 20.22 5.21 -7.36
C GLY A 226 20.69 4.83 -5.95
N VAL A 227 21.85 4.18 -5.86
CA VAL A 227 22.55 3.91 -4.59
C VAL A 227 23.52 5.07 -4.33
N SER A 228 23.63 5.52 -3.07
CA SER A 228 24.63 6.52 -2.68
C SER A 228 26.04 6.03 -2.98
N SER A 229 26.73 6.70 -3.91
CA SER A 229 28.18 6.55 -4.11
C SER A 229 28.92 7.51 -3.20
N GLU A 230 29.99 7.06 -2.56
CA GLU A 230 30.80 7.88 -1.63
C GLU A 230 31.51 9.04 -2.36
N ASP A 231 31.74 8.90 -3.68
CA ASP A 231 32.40 9.92 -4.52
C ASP A 231 31.47 11.03 -5.03
N ALA A 232 30.15 10.97 -4.76
CA ALA A 232 29.17 11.90 -5.33
C ALA A 232 29.08 13.22 -4.55
N THR A 233 29.83 14.25 -4.95
CA THR A 233 29.87 15.58 -4.31
C THR A 233 28.64 16.47 -4.59
N GLY A 234 27.43 15.90 -4.70
CA GLY A 234 26.19 16.63 -4.94
C GLY A 234 24.96 15.81 -4.56
N ASN A 235 23.76 16.42 -4.61
CA ASN A 235 22.48 15.74 -4.35
C ASN A 235 22.14 14.72 -5.45
N GLN A 236 22.89 13.62 -5.51
CA GLN A 236 22.61 12.45 -6.35
C GLN A 236 21.85 11.43 -5.52
N GLY A 237 20.54 11.59 -5.49
CA GLY A 237 19.65 10.72 -4.74
C GLY A 237 18.22 11.25 -4.80
N GLY A 238 17.27 10.34 -5.01
CA GLY A 238 15.86 10.70 -5.06
C GLY A 238 15.35 11.20 -3.71
N ARG A 239 14.76 12.40 -3.67
CA ARG A 239 14.21 13.00 -2.45
C ARG A 239 12.87 13.66 -2.75
N TRP A 240 11.77 13.07 -2.27
CA TRP A 240 10.42 13.57 -2.54
C TRP A 240 9.77 14.17 -1.31
N LEU A 241 9.00 15.23 -1.55
CA LEU A 241 8.13 15.85 -0.56
C LEU A 241 6.73 15.27 -0.70
N VAL A 242 6.12 14.88 0.42
CA VAL A 242 4.82 14.22 0.48
C VAL A 242 3.92 14.93 1.46
N VAL A 243 2.66 15.14 1.09
CA VAL A 243 1.60 15.53 2.03
C VAL A 243 0.50 14.46 1.93
N ASP A 244 0.33 13.67 2.98
CA ASP A 244 -0.53 12.48 2.96
C ASP A 244 -1.45 12.40 4.19
N ASP A 245 -2.74 12.65 3.98
CA ASP A 245 -3.81 12.43 4.96
C ASP A 245 -4.54 11.07 4.75
N THR A 246 -4.16 10.26 3.75
CA THR A 246 -4.81 8.97 3.41
C THR A 246 -4.49 7.82 4.38
N GLY A 247 -3.89 8.12 5.54
CA GLY A 247 -3.43 7.13 6.51
C GLY A 247 -2.12 6.43 6.13
N GLY A 248 -1.39 6.96 5.15
CA GLY A 248 -0.13 6.41 4.64
C GLY A 248 -0.26 5.62 3.34
N LEU A 249 -1.38 5.68 2.62
CA LEU A 249 -1.52 4.95 1.33
C LEU A 249 -0.65 5.58 0.24
N LEU A 250 -0.64 6.92 0.14
CA LEU A 250 0.23 7.61 -0.82
C LEU A 250 1.71 7.38 -0.45
N VAL A 251 2.06 7.48 0.83
CA VAL A 251 3.41 7.15 1.33
C VAL A 251 3.79 5.70 0.98
N ALA A 252 2.88 4.73 1.11
CA ALA A 252 3.13 3.34 0.72
C ALA A 252 3.41 3.21 -0.79
N SER A 253 2.57 3.79 -1.65
CA SER A 253 2.73 3.75 -3.11
C SER A 253 4.06 4.37 -3.56
N MET A 254 4.48 5.47 -2.92
CA MET A 254 5.78 6.08 -3.20
C MET A 254 6.94 5.22 -2.68
N ALA A 255 6.82 4.68 -1.46
CA ALA A 255 7.82 3.79 -0.88
C ALA A 255 8.03 2.49 -1.67
N GLU A 256 6.98 1.96 -2.29
CA GLU A 256 7.03 0.79 -3.18
C GLU A 256 7.89 1.09 -4.41
N ARG A 257 7.62 2.22 -5.09
CA ARG A 257 8.36 2.70 -6.28
C ARG A 257 9.83 3.04 -6.00
N ILE A 258 10.12 3.52 -4.80
CA ILE A 258 11.48 3.84 -4.32
C ILE A 258 12.19 2.57 -3.80
N GLY A 259 11.49 1.43 -3.66
CA GLY A 259 12.07 0.16 -3.20
C GLY A 259 12.41 0.12 -1.70
N ILE A 260 11.68 0.89 -0.88
CA ILE A 260 11.86 1.02 0.58
C ILE A 260 10.64 0.55 1.41
N LEU A 261 9.55 0.12 0.75
CA LEU A 261 8.33 -0.33 1.44
C LEU A 261 8.47 -1.68 2.15
N HIS A 262 9.28 -2.60 1.63
CA HIS A 262 9.41 -3.95 2.18
C HIS A 262 10.78 -4.17 2.81
N GLN A 263 10.83 -4.93 3.91
CA GLN A 263 12.07 -5.48 4.41
C GLN A 263 12.63 -6.46 3.37
N LYS A 264 13.84 -6.19 2.88
CA LYS A 264 14.59 -7.18 2.09
C LYS A 264 15.01 -8.32 3.02
N PRO A 265 14.96 -9.59 2.57
CA PRO A 265 15.60 -10.68 3.30
C PRO A 265 17.07 -10.33 3.56
N GLU A 266 17.62 -10.81 4.67
CA GLU A 266 19.05 -10.72 4.92
C GLU A 266 19.77 -11.53 3.83
N GLU A 267 20.31 -10.84 2.81
CA GLU A 267 21.55 -11.30 2.19
C GLU A 267 22.55 -11.43 3.33
N GLU A 268 23.13 -12.62 3.53
CA GLU A 268 24.18 -12.86 4.52
C GLU A 268 25.44 -12.08 4.12
N LYS A 269 25.41 -10.77 4.35
CA LYS A 269 26.59 -9.91 4.26
C LYS A 269 27.54 -10.36 5.34
N THR A 270 28.49 -11.18 4.92
CA THR A 270 29.70 -11.47 5.66
C THR A 270 30.41 -10.12 5.85
N GLU A 271 30.20 -9.49 7.01
CA GLU A 271 30.79 -8.19 7.33
C GLU A 271 32.31 -8.35 7.44
N GLU A 272 33.03 -8.07 6.34
CA GLU A 272 34.42 -7.64 6.41
C GLU A 272 34.45 -6.28 7.12
N LEU A 273 34.62 -6.32 8.44
CA LEU A 273 34.81 -5.14 9.26
C LEU A 273 36.11 -4.43 8.84
N PRO A 274 36.10 -3.10 8.64
CA PRO A 274 37.33 -2.35 8.43
C PRO A 274 38.25 -2.51 9.64
N ILE A 275 39.46 -3.03 9.40
CA ILE A 275 40.50 -3.15 10.43
C ILE A 275 41.04 -1.74 10.71
N HIS A 276 40.44 -1.05 11.68
CA HIS A 276 41.09 0.09 12.31
C HIS A 276 42.17 -0.41 13.28
N THR A 277 43.41 -0.14 12.92
CA THR A 277 44.60 -0.40 13.72
C THR A 277 44.52 0.34 15.06
N SER A 278 44.30 -0.39 16.15
CA SER A 278 44.45 0.12 17.51
C SER A 278 45.93 0.09 17.91
N ASP A 279 46.51 1.25 18.22
CA ASP A 279 47.86 1.35 18.79
C ASP A 279 47.90 0.67 20.18
N PRO A 280 48.93 -0.14 20.51
CA PRO A 280 48.91 -0.98 21.71
C PRO A 280 49.59 -0.30 22.91
N SER A 281 48.83 0.41 23.76
CA SER A 281 49.38 0.96 25.01
C SER A 281 48.38 1.20 26.15
N ALA A 282 47.96 0.13 26.84
CA ALA A 282 47.73 0.09 28.30
C ALA A 282 47.36 -1.37 28.72
N PRO A 283 47.79 -1.87 29.89
CA PRO A 283 47.74 -3.30 30.19
C PRO A 283 46.41 -3.79 30.78
N ASP A 284 46.07 -5.03 30.45
CA ASP A 284 45.11 -5.83 31.22
C ASP A 284 45.66 -6.16 32.62
N THR A 285 44.84 -5.92 33.64
CA THR A 285 44.92 -6.65 34.91
C THR A 285 43.54 -7.18 35.26
N ALA A 286 43.31 -8.44 34.92
CA ALA A 286 42.21 -9.22 35.46
C ALA A 286 42.70 -9.97 36.70
N GLU A 287 42.10 -9.73 37.86
CA GLU A 287 42.15 -10.66 39.00
C GLU A 287 40.73 -10.91 39.54
N ALA A 288 40.56 -12.10 40.10
CA ALA A 288 39.26 -12.70 40.43
C ALA A 288 39.07 -12.84 41.95
N SER A 289 38.14 -13.70 42.38
CA SER A 289 37.85 -14.11 43.78
C SER A 289 37.18 -13.02 44.65
N THR A 290 36.37 -13.28 45.69
CA THR A 290 35.66 -14.47 46.25
C THR A 290 34.57 -13.89 47.18
N ASP A 291 33.30 -14.32 47.16
CA ASP A 291 32.70 -15.46 47.88
C ASP A 291 32.44 -15.24 49.41
N ALA A 292 31.46 -15.98 49.95
CA ALA A 292 30.90 -16.04 51.33
C ALA A 292 29.86 -14.96 51.76
N THR A 293 28.57 -15.31 51.98
CA THR A 293 27.87 -15.81 53.22
C THR A 293 27.80 -14.76 54.35
N GLU A 294 26.66 -14.25 54.82
CA GLU A 294 25.59 -14.88 55.64
C GLU A 294 24.36 -13.91 55.75
N ALA A 295 23.16 -14.20 56.27
CA ALA A 295 22.47 -15.40 56.80
C ALA A 295 20.91 -15.18 56.76
N GLN A 296 20.15 -15.94 57.55
CA GLN A 296 18.67 -15.89 57.77
C GLN A 296 18.37 -15.93 59.30
N PRO A 297 17.13 -15.74 59.83
CA PRO A 297 15.83 -16.28 59.35
C PRO A 297 14.71 -15.19 59.28
N ASP A 298 13.38 -15.42 59.19
CA ASP A 298 12.57 -16.65 59.27
C ASP A 298 11.23 -16.57 58.46
N GLN A 299 10.30 -17.47 58.81
CA GLN A 299 9.00 -17.89 58.25
C GLN A 299 7.74 -17.07 58.60
N PRO A 300 6.51 -17.43 58.10
CA PRO A 300 6.15 -18.53 57.19
C PRO A 300 5.33 -18.21 55.92
N GLN A 301 5.52 -19.13 54.97
CA GLN A 301 4.75 -19.56 53.79
C GLN A 301 3.24 -19.26 53.65
N ALA A 302 2.83 -19.06 52.39
CA ALA A 302 1.63 -19.69 51.82
C ALA A 302 1.95 -20.24 50.41
N THR A 303 1.54 -21.48 50.12
CA THR A 303 1.97 -22.27 48.95
C THR A 303 0.92 -22.30 47.84
N SER A 304 1.37 -22.27 46.57
CA SER A 304 0.73 -23.02 45.49
C SER A 304 1.74 -23.34 44.36
N GLU A 305 1.71 -24.58 43.89
CA GLU A 305 2.65 -25.12 42.91
C GLU A 305 2.22 -24.78 41.48
N ALA A 306 3.18 -24.47 40.61
CA ALA A 306 2.98 -24.41 39.16
C ALA A 306 4.19 -25.02 38.44
N THR A 307 3.93 -25.98 37.57
CA THR A 307 4.92 -26.88 36.96
C THR A 307 5.84 -26.18 35.96
N GLU A 308 7.12 -26.54 35.95
CA GLU A 308 8.12 -25.96 35.04
C GLU A 308 7.88 -26.33 33.58
N ALA A 309 8.00 -25.33 32.68
CA ALA A 309 8.09 -25.54 31.24
C ALA A 309 9.56 -25.44 30.78
N PRO A 310 10.02 -26.26 29.81
CA PRO A 310 11.42 -26.31 29.43
C PRO A 310 11.89 -25.00 28.78
N SER A 311 12.98 -24.43 29.31
CA SER A 311 13.55 -23.17 28.83
C SER A 311 14.12 -23.30 27.41
N SER A 312 13.67 -22.44 26.50
CA SER A 312 14.28 -22.30 25.17
C SER A 312 15.70 -21.70 25.26
N PRO A 313 16.64 -22.12 24.39
CA PRO A 313 18.01 -21.64 24.44
C PRO A 313 18.08 -20.15 24.09
N LYS A 314 18.68 -19.35 24.98
CA LYS A 314 18.89 -17.92 24.79
C LYS A 314 19.94 -17.70 23.69
N VAL A 315 19.49 -17.38 22.47
CA VAL A 315 20.37 -16.93 21.39
C VAL A 315 21.12 -15.68 21.85
N HIS A 316 22.45 -15.77 21.96
CA HIS A 316 23.31 -14.65 22.31
C HIS A 316 23.34 -13.61 21.18
N LYS A 317 22.44 -12.63 21.23
CA LYS A 317 22.48 -11.46 20.33
C LYS A 317 23.80 -10.71 20.56
N LYS A 318 24.69 -10.71 19.55
CA LYS A 318 25.93 -9.92 19.55
C LYS A 318 25.58 -8.45 19.85
N ARG A 319 26.24 -7.84 20.84
CA ARG A 319 26.04 -6.43 21.18
C ARG A 319 26.81 -5.56 20.19
N HIS A 320 26.13 -5.02 19.17
CA HIS A 320 26.72 -3.99 18.33
C HIS A 320 27.20 -2.78 19.16
N PRO A 321 28.25 -2.07 18.72
CA PRO A 321 28.76 -0.89 19.40
C PRO A 321 27.68 0.18 19.58
N ARG A 322 27.73 0.89 20.71
CA ARG A 322 26.78 1.97 21.00
C ARG A 322 27.10 3.19 20.14
N ARG A 323 26.29 3.42 19.11
CA ARG A 323 26.27 4.65 18.32
C ARG A 323 26.02 5.88 19.20
N SER A 324 26.51 7.04 18.76
CA SER A 324 26.32 8.33 19.44
C SER A 324 24.83 8.70 19.54
N ASP A 325 24.43 9.47 20.55
CA ASP A 325 23.07 10.03 20.62
C ASP A 325 22.74 11.00 19.47
N PHE A 326 23.78 11.52 18.81
CA PHE A 326 23.67 12.41 17.64
C PHE A 326 23.90 11.68 16.31
N ASP A 327 24.10 10.36 16.32
CA ASP A 327 24.08 9.55 15.11
C ASP A 327 22.63 9.42 14.63
N VAL A 328 22.28 10.19 13.60
CA VAL A 328 20.93 10.26 13.06
C VAL A 328 20.76 9.12 12.03
N PRO A 329 19.74 8.25 12.18
CA PRO A 329 19.62 7.03 11.37
C PRO A 329 19.08 7.27 9.94
N TYR A 330 19.04 8.52 9.46
CA TYR A 330 18.50 8.82 8.13
C TYR A 330 19.57 8.69 7.06
N VAL A 331 19.19 8.12 5.91
CA VAL A 331 20.06 8.03 4.73
C VAL A 331 19.92 9.27 3.85
N ASN A 332 20.94 9.57 3.04
CA ASN A 332 20.98 10.77 2.20
C ASN A 332 20.27 10.62 0.84
N THR A 333 19.82 9.41 0.49
CA THR A 333 19.27 9.06 -0.84
C THR A 333 18.00 8.23 -0.71
N ASN A 334 17.07 8.32 -1.66
CA ASN A 334 15.82 7.56 -1.68
C ASN A 334 14.92 7.84 -0.48
N THR A 335 14.73 9.12 -0.17
CA THR A 335 14.02 9.57 1.04
C THR A 335 12.66 10.16 0.72
N LEU A 336 11.71 9.95 1.63
CA LEU A 336 10.41 10.60 1.67
C LEU A 336 10.36 11.55 2.85
N THR A 337 10.11 12.84 2.62
CA THR A 337 9.76 13.78 3.69
C THR A 337 8.25 13.97 3.71
N LEU A 338 7.60 13.56 4.80
CA LEU A 338 6.15 13.63 4.97
C LEU A 338 5.77 14.84 5.81
N ILE A 339 5.12 15.83 5.22
CA ILE A 339 4.49 16.93 5.96
C ILE A 339 3.11 16.48 6.45
N HIS A 340 2.80 16.73 7.72
CA HIS A 340 1.50 16.43 8.33
C HIS A 340 0.96 17.57 9.22
N GLY A 341 -0.36 17.69 9.33
CA GLY A 341 -1.01 18.70 10.18
C GLY A 341 -1.21 18.31 11.65
N GLN A 342 -1.18 17.01 11.97
CA GLN A 342 -1.39 16.52 13.34
C GLN A 342 -0.09 16.51 14.14
N THR A 343 -0.18 16.32 15.47
CA THR A 343 1.00 16.22 16.36
C THR A 343 1.91 15.01 16.05
N GLN A 344 1.35 13.97 15.41
CA GLN A 344 2.05 12.79 14.88
C GLN A 344 1.46 12.44 13.51
N PRO A 345 2.23 11.88 12.57
CA PRO A 345 1.73 11.50 11.25
C PRO A 345 0.78 10.29 11.34
N ASN A 346 -0.33 10.31 10.59
CA ASN A 346 -1.19 9.14 10.46
C ASN A 346 -0.64 8.18 9.41
N LEU A 347 0.13 7.20 9.86
CA LEU A 347 0.75 6.15 9.04
C LEU A 347 0.16 4.76 9.31
N SER A 348 -1.10 4.71 9.75
CA SER A 348 -1.76 3.50 10.23
C SER A 348 -1.91 2.39 9.19
N LEU A 349 -1.82 2.71 7.88
CA LEU A 349 -1.82 1.71 6.81
C LEU A 349 -0.47 1.03 6.61
N LEU A 350 0.66 1.64 7.00
CA LEU A 350 1.98 1.03 6.82
C LEU A 350 2.20 -0.24 7.66
N ARG A 351 1.36 -0.48 8.67
CA ARG A 351 1.32 -1.75 9.42
C ARG A 351 1.05 -2.97 8.52
N TYR A 352 0.32 -2.79 7.41
CA TYR A 352 0.04 -3.84 6.43
C TYR A 352 1.30 -4.27 5.66
N PHE A 353 2.37 -3.50 5.75
CA PHE A 353 3.69 -3.79 5.19
C PHE A 353 4.73 -4.01 6.30
N ASN A 354 4.27 -4.45 7.48
CA ASN A 354 5.09 -4.76 8.66
C ASN A 354 5.91 -3.57 9.23
N TYR A 355 5.50 -2.32 8.94
CA TYR A 355 6.08 -1.12 9.53
C TYR A 355 5.20 -0.54 10.66
N ASP A 356 5.75 -0.48 11.88
CA ASP A 356 5.14 0.19 13.02
C ASP A 356 5.69 1.62 13.17
N ALA A 357 4.93 2.59 12.67
CA ALA A 357 5.23 4.01 12.80
C ALA A 357 5.16 4.54 14.25
N THR A 358 4.55 3.79 15.18
CA THR A 358 4.42 4.22 16.59
C THR A 358 5.65 3.87 17.43
N ASN A 359 6.55 3.01 16.93
CA ASN A 359 7.79 2.66 17.59
C ASN A 359 8.93 3.63 17.23
N PRO A 360 9.33 4.57 18.11
CA PRO A 360 10.35 5.57 17.78
C PRO A 360 11.78 5.00 17.79
N ASN A 361 11.98 3.74 18.21
CA ASN A 361 13.27 3.06 18.26
C ASN A 361 13.09 1.58 17.82
N PRO A 362 12.87 1.30 16.52
CA PRO A 362 12.78 -0.06 16.02
C PRO A 362 14.02 -0.88 16.40
N THR A 363 13.83 -2.20 16.54
CA THR A 363 14.95 -3.13 16.76
C THR A 363 15.54 -3.54 15.43
N TYR A 364 16.85 -3.78 15.37
CA TYR A 364 17.52 -4.34 14.19
C TYR A 364 17.02 -5.76 13.88
N PRO A 365 16.87 -6.17 12.59
CA PRO A 365 17.09 -5.38 11.38
C PRO A 365 16.05 -4.27 11.18
N TYR A 366 16.51 -3.09 10.76
CA TYR A 366 15.63 -1.94 10.55
C TYR A 366 14.73 -2.15 9.33
N HIS A 367 13.44 -1.81 9.48
CA HIS A 367 12.57 -1.61 8.33
C HIS A 367 13.09 -0.39 7.51
N PRO A 368 13.25 -0.44 6.17
CA PRO A 368 13.87 0.66 5.42
C PRO A 368 13.16 2.02 5.59
N LEU A 369 11.82 2.03 5.69
CA LEU A 369 11.08 3.23 6.08
C LEU A 369 11.60 3.92 7.36
N ALA A 370 12.16 3.21 8.35
CA ALA A 370 12.68 3.82 9.57
C ALA A 370 13.93 4.70 9.33
N THR A 371 14.64 4.49 8.21
CA THR A 371 15.83 5.23 7.79
C THR A 371 15.56 6.16 6.60
N ASN A 372 14.45 5.98 5.89
CA ASN A 372 14.14 6.68 4.64
C ASN A 372 12.89 7.60 4.74
N LEU A 373 12.03 7.45 5.75
CA LEU A 373 10.85 8.29 5.95
C LEU A 373 11.08 9.31 7.07
N MET A 374 11.02 10.59 6.72
CA MET A 374 11.23 11.74 7.59
C MET A 374 9.91 12.51 7.80
N PRO A 375 9.14 12.25 8.87
CA PRO A 375 7.93 13.00 9.17
C PRO A 375 8.25 14.36 9.81
N ILE A 376 7.57 15.41 9.35
CA ILE A 376 7.65 16.79 9.85
C ILE A 376 6.24 17.39 9.97
N SER A 377 5.96 18.12 11.05
CA SER A 377 4.68 18.83 11.17
C SER A 377 4.69 20.18 10.43
N TRP A 378 3.52 20.70 10.05
CA TRP A 378 3.44 22.08 9.52
C TRP A 378 3.99 23.12 10.50
N LEU A 379 3.84 22.93 11.82
CA LEU A 379 4.46 23.79 12.84
C LEU A 379 5.99 23.77 12.72
N GLN A 380 6.58 22.58 12.71
CA GLN A 380 8.03 22.38 12.59
C GLN A 380 8.59 22.91 11.26
N LEU A 381 7.81 22.84 10.18
CA LEU A 381 8.23 23.37 8.89
C LEU A 381 8.21 24.90 8.86
N LEU A 382 7.15 25.52 9.37
CA LEU A 382 6.93 26.97 9.25
C LEU A 382 7.62 27.76 10.37
N ALA A 383 7.34 27.39 11.63
CA ALA A 383 7.81 28.05 12.84
C ALA A 383 8.50 27.04 13.80
N PRO A 384 9.70 26.54 13.45
CA PRO A 384 10.40 25.52 14.24
C PRO A 384 10.77 25.98 15.65
N GLU A 385 11.00 27.28 15.85
CA GLU A 385 11.33 27.86 17.16
C GLU A 385 10.18 27.74 18.18
N ASP A 386 8.93 27.61 17.70
CA ASP A 386 7.74 27.39 18.52
C ASP A 386 7.52 25.90 18.88
N ASP A 387 8.28 24.97 18.26
CA ASP A 387 8.29 23.56 18.68
C ASP A 387 9.33 23.34 19.79
N ASP A 388 8.83 23.14 21.02
CA ASP A 388 9.62 22.73 22.18
C ASP A 388 10.58 21.56 21.90
N ALA A 389 10.21 20.63 21.00
CA ALA A 389 11.01 19.44 20.70
C ALA A 389 12.16 19.71 19.70
N TYR A 390 12.15 20.85 19.01
CA TYR A 390 13.23 21.36 18.18
C TYR A 390 14.11 22.36 18.94
N ASN A 391 13.49 23.36 19.59
CA ASN A 391 14.20 24.48 20.21
C ASN A 391 14.99 24.05 21.47
N ASN A 392 14.38 23.28 22.38
CA ASN A 392 15.00 22.91 23.65
C ASN A 392 16.07 21.81 23.51
N ARG A 393 17.33 22.20 23.30
CA ARG A 393 18.49 21.29 23.35
C ARG A 393 18.56 20.57 24.71
N PRO A 394 18.54 19.22 24.76
CA PRO A 394 18.67 18.49 26.01
C PRO A 394 20.02 18.79 26.70
N PRO A 395 20.04 18.96 28.03
CA PRO A 395 21.26 19.35 28.75
C PRO A 395 22.35 18.28 28.63
N GLU A 396 23.60 18.72 28.64
CA GLU A 396 24.75 17.84 28.70
C GLU A 396 24.99 17.38 30.14
N ALA A 397 25.45 16.14 30.29
CA ALA A 397 25.70 15.52 31.59
C ALA A 397 26.99 14.70 31.47
N THR A 398 27.81 14.72 32.50
CA THR A 398 29.11 14.04 32.48
C THR A 398 28.93 12.52 32.54
N PRO A 399 29.92 11.72 32.09
CA PRO A 399 29.89 10.26 32.25
C PRO A 399 29.69 9.82 33.71
N GLU A 400 30.28 10.57 34.65
CA GLU A 400 30.15 10.37 36.10
C GLU A 400 28.71 10.61 36.57
N GLU A 401 28.10 11.75 36.20
CA GLU A 401 26.70 12.03 36.50
C GLU A 401 25.77 10.96 35.92
N MET A 402 25.98 10.56 34.66
CA MET A 402 25.20 9.50 34.01
C MET A 402 25.38 8.12 34.67
N SER A 403 26.53 7.85 35.31
CA SER A 403 26.77 6.63 36.09
C SER A 403 25.96 6.61 37.39
N SER A 404 25.80 7.76 38.04
CA SER A 404 25.02 7.92 39.29
C SER A 404 23.51 7.76 39.10
N TRP A 405 23.02 7.87 37.86
CA TRP A 405 21.59 7.86 37.57
C TRP A 405 20.98 6.45 37.50
N LYS A 406 19.79 6.31 38.11
CA LYS A 406 18.93 5.13 37.93
C LYS A 406 18.70 4.83 36.44
N THR A 407 18.68 3.55 36.06
CA THR A 407 18.57 3.06 34.68
C THR A 407 17.48 3.74 33.84
N ASN A 408 16.30 4.02 34.42
CA ASN A 408 15.22 4.73 33.73
C ASN A 408 15.56 6.19 33.39
N ARG A 409 16.19 6.93 34.32
CA ARG A 409 16.66 8.32 34.08
C ARG A 409 17.71 8.35 32.97
N ARG A 410 18.69 7.44 33.00
CA ARG A 410 19.70 7.28 31.94
C ARG A 410 19.09 6.90 30.59
N GLY A 411 18.11 5.98 30.56
CA GLY A 411 17.37 5.63 29.34
C GLY A 411 16.58 6.79 28.75
N ASN A 412 15.91 7.58 29.61
CA ASN A 412 15.19 8.79 29.20
C ASN A 412 16.11 9.89 28.65
N TYR A 413 17.31 10.03 29.22
CA TYR A 413 18.32 10.97 28.77
C TYR A 413 18.72 10.75 27.30
N HIS A 414 19.24 9.55 26.98
CA HIS A 414 19.61 9.17 25.61
C HIS A 414 18.41 9.17 24.64
N ARG A 415 17.19 8.88 25.14
CA ARG A 415 15.96 8.98 24.33
C ARG A 415 15.60 10.43 23.99
N LYS A 416 15.76 11.38 24.91
CA LYS A 416 15.55 12.82 24.64
C LYS A 416 16.58 13.35 23.63
N ARG A 417 17.87 13.03 23.81
CA ARG A 417 18.95 13.45 22.90
C ARG A 417 18.74 12.92 21.47
N ARG A 418 18.50 11.62 21.30
CA ARG A 418 18.19 11.01 19.98
C ARG A 418 16.87 11.48 19.36
N ARG A 419 15.88 11.92 20.16
CA ARG A 419 14.65 12.54 19.61
C ARG A 419 14.96 13.94 19.08
N TRP A 420 15.63 14.77 19.87
CA TRP A 420 16.02 16.13 19.49
C TRP A 420 16.92 16.14 18.24
N ALA A 421 17.95 15.29 18.21
CA ALA A 421 18.85 15.15 17.06
C ALA A 421 18.12 14.80 15.76
N ARG A 422 17.16 13.87 15.81
CA ARG A 422 16.31 13.51 14.67
C ARG A 422 15.40 14.65 14.23
N ILE A 423 14.69 15.29 15.16
CA ILE A 423 13.76 16.39 14.83
C ILE A 423 14.55 17.54 14.18
N ARG A 424 15.68 17.93 14.78
CA ARG A 424 16.55 18.97 14.25
C ARG A 424 17.05 18.63 12.84
N HIS A 425 17.58 17.43 12.62
CA HIS A 425 18.00 17.00 11.29
C HIS A 425 16.85 17.06 10.27
N VAL A 426 15.65 16.57 10.61
CA VAL A 426 14.50 16.60 9.70
C VAL A 426 14.08 18.03 9.36
N VAL A 427 14.01 18.93 10.36
CA VAL A 427 13.66 20.34 10.15
C VAL A 427 14.71 21.05 9.29
N ASP A 428 15.99 20.96 9.68
CA ASP A 428 17.11 21.62 9.00
C ASP A 428 17.22 21.13 7.55
N ALA A 429 17.19 19.82 7.32
CA ALA A 429 17.25 19.23 5.98
C ALA A 429 16.00 19.55 5.15
N THR A 430 14.82 19.67 5.74
CA THR A 430 13.60 20.03 5.00
C THR A 430 13.62 21.50 4.58
N ARG A 431 13.99 22.40 5.48
CA ARG A 431 14.08 23.85 5.21
C ARG A 431 15.23 24.21 4.25
N ALA A 432 16.24 23.35 4.11
CA ALA A 432 17.26 23.43 3.06
C ALA A 432 16.73 23.20 1.63
N GLY A 433 15.54 22.57 1.48
CA GLY A 433 14.91 22.34 0.18
C GLY A 433 15.65 21.34 -0.72
N GLY A 434 15.59 21.57 -2.03
CA GLY A 434 16.21 20.70 -3.04
C GLY A 434 15.44 19.39 -3.29
N PHE A 435 14.13 19.38 -3.07
CA PHE A 435 13.29 18.20 -3.35
C PHE A 435 13.10 17.95 -4.85
N SER A 436 13.21 16.69 -5.27
CA SER A 436 13.09 16.22 -6.65
C SER A 436 11.66 16.29 -7.19
N GLY A 437 10.65 16.21 -6.32
CA GLY A 437 9.22 16.25 -6.70
C GLY A 437 8.29 16.34 -5.49
N LEU A 438 7.02 16.67 -5.76
CA LEU A 438 5.96 16.84 -4.75
C LEU A 438 4.74 15.98 -5.07
N ALA A 439 4.32 15.16 -4.12
CA ALA A 439 3.07 14.39 -4.18
C ALA A 439 2.13 14.79 -3.03
N VAL A 440 0.86 15.06 -3.33
CA VAL A 440 -0.13 15.52 -2.35
C VAL A 440 -1.43 14.72 -2.47
N ALA A 441 -1.92 14.22 -1.34
CA ALA A 441 -3.29 13.77 -1.14
C ALA A 441 -3.71 14.20 0.28
N SER A 442 -4.43 15.32 0.37
CA SER A 442 -4.69 16.03 1.64
C SER A 442 -6.08 16.66 1.63
N THR A 443 -6.65 16.86 2.82
CA THR A 443 -7.90 17.62 3.01
C THR A 443 -7.68 19.13 3.14
N MET A 444 -6.43 19.56 3.33
CA MET A 444 -6.06 20.98 3.40
C MET A 444 -6.17 21.66 2.04
N ASP A 445 -6.41 22.98 2.05
CA ASP A 445 -6.43 23.83 0.86
C ASP A 445 -5.14 23.67 0.01
N PRO A 446 -5.25 23.25 -1.26
CA PRO A 446 -4.10 23.10 -2.16
C PRO A 446 -3.30 24.39 -2.37
N ILE A 447 -3.93 25.57 -2.32
CA ILE A 447 -3.24 26.86 -2.49
C ILE A 447 -2.26 27.07 -1.33
N SER A 448 -2.71 26.85 -0.09
CA SER A 448 -1.89 26.94 1.12
C SER A 448 -0.79 25.88 1.20
N ILE A 449 -1.03 24.65 0.69
CA ILE A 449 0.04 23.64 0.55
C ILE A 449 1.09 24.14 -0.45
N VAL A 450 0.66 24.54 -1.65
CA VAL A 450 1.54 24.96 -2.75
C VAL A 450 2.40 26.16 -2.35
N ARG A 451 1.84 27.17 -1.66
CA ARG A 451 2.58 28.33 -1.12
C ARG A 451 3.83 27.94 -0.35
N ASN A 452 3.71 26.91 0.49
CA ASN A 452 4.76 26.51 1.43
C ASN A 452 5.66 25.38 0.91
N ALA A 453 5.13 24.51 0.04
CA ALA A 453 5.87 23.37 -0.50
C ALA A 453 6.69 23.70 -1.75
N VAL A 454 6.17 24.55 -2.66
CA VAL A 454 6.85 24.91 -3.93
C VAL A 454 8.22 25.57 -3.74
N PRO A 455 8.45 26.44 -2.73
CA PRO A 455 9.78 27.01 -2.47
C PRO A 455 10.83 25.99 -1.99
N LEU A 456 10.42 24.78 -1.59
CA LEU A 456 11.33 23.70 -1.18
C LEU A 456 11.78 22.84 -2.37
N LEU A 457 11.07 22.89 -3.50
CA LEU A 457 11.33 22.05 -4.66
C LEU A 457 12.48 22.60 -5.51
N ALA A 458 13.27 21.70 -6.09
CA ALA A 458 14.29 22.05 -7.07
C ALA A 458 13.65 22.60 -8.37
N GLY A 459 14.39 23.43 -9.12
CA GLY A 459 13.96 23.89 -10.44
C GLY A 459 13.71 22.70 -11.38
N GLY A 460 12.55 22.68 -12.04
CA GLY A 460 12.12 21.58 -12.91
C GLY A 460 11.42 20.42 -12.19
N ALA A 461 11.42 20.37 -10.85
CA ALA A 461 10.75 19.33 -10.07
C ALA A 461 9.24 19.26 -10.41
N PRO A 462 8.68 18.08 -10.71
CA PRO A 462 7.28 17.95 -11.01
C PRO A 462 6.41 17.84 -9.75
N ILE A 463 5.14 18.18 -9.91
CA ILE A 463 4.15 18.29 -8.84
C ILE A 463 2.91 17.51 -9.26
N ALA A 464 2.39 16.67 -8.36
CA ALA A 464 1.15 15.93 -8.54
C ALA A 464 0.26 16.07 -7.30
N ILE A 465 -0.92 16.67 -7.46
CA ILE A 465 -1.88 16.94 -6.36
C ILE A 465 -3.19 16.24 -6.66
N TYR A 466 -3.53 15.23 -5.87
CA TYR A 466 -4.79 14.50 -5.94
C TYR A 466 -5.88 15.19 -5.12
N SER A 467 -7.10 15.21 -5.65
CA SER A 467 -8.33 15.55 -4.93
C SER A 467 -9.47 14.62 -5.37
N PRO A 468 -10.38 14.20 -4.47
CA PRO A 468 -11.59 13.48 -4.87
C PRO A 468 -12.53 14.33 -5.76
N THR A 469 -12.50 15.65 -5.62
CA THR A 469 -13.34 16.59 -6.39
C THR A 469 -12.50 17.62 -7.15
N VAL A 470 -13.09 18.24 -8.17
CA VAL A 470 -12.35 19.04 -9.16
C VAL A 470 -12.14 20.50 -8.73
N GLU A 471 -13.00 21.02 -7.85
CA GLU A 471 -13.12 22.44 -7.51
C GLU A 471 -11.88 23.00 -6.79
N PRO A 472 -11.24 22.30 -5.82
CA PRO A 472 -10.01 22.79 -5.21
C PRO A 472 -8.85 22.86 -6.22
N LEU A 473 -8.84 21.96 -7.20
CA LEU A 473 -7.80 21.90 -8.23
C LEU A 473 -8.00 22.94 -9.32
N THR A 474 -9.25 23.30 -9.68
CA THR A 474 -9.51 24.38 -10.64
C THR A 474 -9.24 25.76 -10.03
N GLN A 475 -9.54 25.96 -8.74
CA GLN A 475 -9.13 27.18 -8.01
C GLN A 475 -7.61 27.33 -7.96
N LEU A 476 -6.89 26.25 -7.66
CA LEU A 476 -5.42 26.24 -7.72
C LEU A 476 -4.90 26.46 -9.15
N ALA A 477 -5.51 25.85 -10.17
CA ALA A 477 -5.09 26.03 -11.56
C ALA A 477 -5.29 27.46 -12.05
N ASP A 478 -6.37 28.14 -11.64
CA ASP A 478 -6.61 29.54 -12.01
C ASP A 478 -5.56 30.50 -11.44
N CYS A 479 -4.99 30.19 -10.26
CA CYS A 479 -3.86 30.95 -9.70
C CYS A 479 -2.65 31.01 -10.67
N PHE A 480 -2.55 30.06 -11.61
CA PHE A 480 -1.51 30.00 -12.64
C PHE A 480 -2.07 30.18 -14.06
N SER A 481 -3.26 30.74 -14.21
CA SER A 481 -3.87 30.95 -15.54
C SER A 481 -3.04 31.89 -16.42
N VAL A 482 -3.25 31.83 -17.74
CA VAL A 482 -2.59 32.75 -18.69
C VAL A 482 -3.01 34.19 -18.42
N ALA A 483 -4.27 34.41 -18.01
CA ALA A 483 -4.79 35.72 -17.64
C ALA A 483 -4.08 36.31 -16.41
N ARG A 484 -3.97 35.55 -15.30
CA ARG A 484 -3.24 36.02 -14.11
C ARG A 484 -1.75 36.22 -14.40
N ARG A 485 -1.10 35.35 -15.20
CA ARG A 485 0.30 35.57 -15.63
C ARG A 485 0.48 36.83 -16.47
N ALA A 486 -0.44 37.15 -17.38
CA ALA A 486 -0.40 38.38 -18.15
C ALA A 486 -0.59 39.62 -17.26
N ALA A 487 -1.59 39.59 -16.37
CA ALA A 487 -1.87 40.67 -15.42
C ALA A 487 -0.69 40.93 -14.47
N TRP A 488 -0.04 39.89 -13.96
CA TRP A 488 1.17 39.99 -13.13
C TRP A 488 2.34 40.70 -13.83
N VAL A 489 2.47 40.52 -15.14
CA VAL A 489 3.55 41.14 -15.94
C VAL A 489 3.19 42.57 -16.36
N SER A 490 1.91 42.87 -16.64
CA SER A 490 1.48 44.23 -17.03
C SER A 490 1.27 45.15 -15.83
N THR A 491 0.78 44.60 -14.73
CA THR A 491 0.28 45.32 -13.55
C THR A 491 0.69 44.54 -12.29
N PRO A 492 2.00 44.47 -11.98
CA PRO A 492 2.48 43.79 -10.78
C PRO A 492 1.89 44.43 -9.51
N PRO A 493 1.59 43.64 -8.44
CA PRO A 493 1.18 44.20 -7.16
C PRO A 493 2.22 45.19 -6.60
N PRO A 494 1.82 46.31 -5.97
CA PRO A 494 2.78 47.29 -5.43
C PRO A 494 3.68 46.67 -4.34
N GLU A 495 3.19 45.66 -3.62
CA GLU A 495 3.95 44.93 -2.60
C GLU A 495 5.13 44.12 -3.15
N ILE A 496 5.23 43.88 -4.46
CA ILE A 496 6.33 43.11 -5.04
C ILE A 496 7.46 43.99 -5.61
N GLU A 497 7.29 45.31 -5.61
CA GLU A 497 8.32 46.24 -6.06
C GLU A 497 9.54 46.19 -5.12
N GLY A 498 10.74 46.03 -5.70
CA GLY A 498 12.00 45.96 -4.95
C GLY A 498 12.33 44.62 -4.27
N LYS A 499 11.42 43.63 -4.27
CA LYS A 499 11.70 42.29 -3.73
C LYS A 499 12.64 41.47 -4.62
N THR A 500 13.53 40.70 -4.00
CA THR A 500 14.40 39.72 -4.66
C THR A 500 13.61 38.49 -5.15
N ALA A 501 14.16 37.73 -6.10
CA ALA A 501 13.53 36.50 -6.58
C ALA A 501 13.19 35.55 -5.42
N SER A 502 14.13 35.33 -4.49
CA SER A 502 13.93 34.50 -3.29
C SER A 502 12.80 34.97 -2.36
N GLU A 503 12.54 36.27 -2.26
CA GLU A 503 11.42 36.82 -1.48
C GLU A 503 10.09 36.66 -2.23
N LEU A 504 10.10 36.74 -3.56
CA LEU A 504 8.93 36.51 -4.42
C LEU A 504 8.51 35.03 -4.51
N GLU A 505 9.41 34.10 -4.19
CA GLU A 505 9.07 32.68 -4.04
C GLU A 505 8.29 32.39 -2.75
N ARG A 506 8.58 33.15 -1.68
CA ARG A 506 7.97 32.98 -0.34
C ARG A 506 6.89 34.04 -0.02
N TRP A 507 6.45 34.79 -1.03
CA TRP A 507 5.45 35.83 -0.84
C TRP A 507 4.07 35.24 -0.49
N GLU A 508 3.41 35.83 0.50
CA GLU A 508 2.14 35.33 1.06
C GLU A 508 0.97 35.42 0.07
N GLY A 509 1.03 36.35 -0.88
CA GLY A 509 -0.02 36.59 -1.87
C GLY A 509 -1.03 37.66 -1.45
N THR A 510 -1.86 38.06 -2.40
CA THR A 510 -3.00 38.98 -2.21
C THR A 510 -4.30 38.30 -2.67
N PRO A 511 -5.50 38.87 -2.41
CA PRO A 511 -6.75 38.33 -2.93
C PRO A 511 -6.78 38.20 -4.47
N GLU A 512 -6.08 39.08 -5.19
CA GLU A 512 -5.95 39.04 -6.65
C GLU A 512 -4.84 38.07 -7.12
N PHE A 513 -3.81 37.84 -6.31
CA PHE A 513 -2.74 36.87 -6.61
C PHE A 513 -2.44 36.02 -5.37
N PRO A 514 -3.23 34.98 -5.09
CA PRO A 514 -3.05 34.13 -3.90
C PRO A 514 -1.69 33.41 -3.84
N LEU A 515 -1.05 33.27 -5.01
CA LEU A 515 0.26 32.71 -5.26
C LEU A 515 0.95 33.55 -6.34
N ASN A 516 2.28 33.56 -6.36
CA ASN A 516 3.04 34.10 -7.48
C ASN A 516 2.82 33.20 -8.73
N PRO A 517 2.18 33.72 -9.80
CA PRO A 517 1.73 32.91 -10.94
C PRO A 517 2.89 32.47 -11.86
N THR A 518 4.13 32.91 -11.60
CA THR A 518 5.32 32.54 -12.38
C THR A 518 6.03 31.28 -11.86
N LEU A 519 5.69 30.80 -10.65
CA LEU A 519 6.41 29.70 -9.99
C LEU A 519 6.14 28.32 -10.62
N LEU A 520 5.01 28.14 -11.32
CA LEU A 520 4.63 26.87 -11.95
C LEU A 520 4.40 27.01 -13.47
N LEU A 521 4.81 25.97 -14.19
CA LEU A 521 4.59 25.82 -15.64
C LEU A 521 3.80 24.55 -15.94
N GLY A 522 3.02 24.58 -17.04
CA GLY A 522 2.27 23.41 -17.51
C GLY A 522 1.14 22.94 -16.58
N VAL A 523 0.59 23.84 -15.74
CA VAL A 523 -0.49 23.51 -14.80
C VAL A 523 -1.72 22.99 -15.54
N THR A 524 -2.06 21.72 -15.33
CA THR A 524 -3.20 21.03 -15.94
C THR A 524 -3.97 20.23 -14.90
N VAL A 525 -5.29 20.20 -15.01
CA VAL A 525 -6.16 19.31 -14.24
C VAL A 525 -6.64 18.20 -15.15
N GLN A 526 -6.44 16.95 -14.73
CA GLN A 526 -6.76 15.74 -15.48
C GLN A 526 -7.50 14.72 -14.61
N SER A 527 -8.17 13.77 -15.25
CA SER A 527 -8.81 12.63 -14.61
C SER A 527 -8.67 11.39 -15.50
N SER A 528 -8.80 10.21 -14.91
CA SER A 528 -8.62 8.90 -15.53
C SER A 528 -9.69 7.94 -14.98
N ARG A 529 -10.13 6.97 -15.78
CA ARG A 529 -11.16 6.02 -15.38
C ARG A 529 -10.87 4.64 -15.95
N ALA A 530 -10.60 3.67 -15.07
CA ALA A 530 -10.53 2.28 -15.47
C ALA A 530 -11.93 1.68 -15.66
N ARG A 531 -12.23 1.12 -16.84
CA ARG A 531 -13.44 0.32 -17.07
C ARG A 531 -13.07 -1.16 -17.12
N ARG A 532 -13.55 -1.96 -16.16
CA ARG A 532 -13.38 -3.42 -16.15
C ARG A 532 -14.18 -4.06 -17.28
N TRP A 533 -13.64 -5.14 -17.86
CA TRP A 533 -14.29 -5.95 -18.90
C TRP A 533 -14.43 -7.40 -18.45
N GLN A 534 -15.54 -8.03 -18.84
CA GLN A 534 -15.64 -9.48 -18.91
C GLN A 534 -15.03 -9.91 -20.24
N VAL A 535 -14.05 -10.81 -20.21
CA VAL A 535 -13.40 -11.36 -21.41
C VAL A 535 -13.61 -12.87 -21.39
N LEU A 536 -14.60 -13.32 -22.15
CA LEU A 536 -14.98 -14.73 -22.31
C LEU A 536 -15.40 -14.96 -23.77
N PRO A 537 -15.17 -16.16 -24.34
CA PRO A 537 -15.70 -16.53 -25.64
C PRO A 537 -17.21 -16.28 -25.73
N GLY A 538 -17.65 -15.67 -26.84
CA GLY A 538 -19.06 -15.30 -27.09
C GLY A 538 -19.68 -14.26 -26.14
N ARG A 539 -18.97 -13.81 -25.09
CA ARG A 539 -19.54 -13.02 -23.97
C ARG A 539 -18.61 -11.90 -23.52
N THR A 540 -17.84 -11.33 -24.43
CA THR A 540 -16.92 -10.21 -24.11
C THR A 540 -17.68 -8.88 -24.14
N HIS A 541 -17.77 -8.22 -22.99
CA HIS A 541 -18.45 -6.93 -22.82
C HIS A 541 -17.89 -6.18 -21.60
N PRO A 542 -18.00 -4.84 -21.53
CA PRO A 542 -17.65 -4.13 -20.31
C PRO A 542 -18.61 -4.52 -19.17
N PHE A 543 -18.19 -4.38 -17.91
CA PHE A 543 -19.16 -4.44 -16.81
C PHE A 543 -20.17 -3.29 -16.94
N MET A 544 -21.46 -3.63 -16.77
CA MET A 544 -22.59 -2.69 -16.95
C MET A 544 -22.74 -1.73 -15.77
N MET A 545 -22.29 -2.15 -14.59
CA MET A 545 -22.24 -1.34 -13.38
C MET A 545 -20.80 -1.30 -12.87
N GLY A 546 -20.42 -0.18 -12.29
CA GLY A 546 -19.14 0.01 -11.61
C GLY A 546 -19.35 0.69 -10.27
N ARG A 547 -18.27 0.81 -9.50
CA ARG A 547 -18.29 1.56 -8.25
C ARG A 547 -18.50 3.05 -8.51
N GLY A 548 -19.60 3.59 -7.96
CA GLY A 548 -19.82 5.05 -7.86
C GLY A 548 -18.89 5.71 -6.83
N GLY A 549 -19.29 6.87 -6.32
CA GLY A 549 -18.43 7.72 -5.50
C GLY A 549 -17.53 8.62 -6.35
N ALA A 550 -16.53 9.24 -5.73
CA ALA A 550 -15.57 10.09 -6.42
C ALA A 550 -14.74 9.28 -7.43
N ASP A 551 -14.37 9.95 -8.52
CA ASP A 551 -13.53 9.37 -9.57
C ASP A 551 -12.06 9.78 -9.40
N GLY A 552 -11.81 10.89 -8.72
CA GLY A 552 -10.49 11.47 -8.55
C GLY A 552 -10.12 12.43 -9.67
N PHE A 553 -9.43 13.48 -9.29
CA PHE A 553 -8.82 14.47 -10.16
C PHE A 553 -7.38 14.69 -9.72
N LEU A 554 -6.52 15.01 -10.70
CA LEU A 554 -5.10 15.22 -10.50
C LEU A 554 -4.72 16.56 -11.12
N LEU A 555 -4.11 17.44 -10.34
CA LEU A 555 -3.41 18.61 -10.86
C LEU A 555 -1.94 18.26 -11.03
N THR A 556 -1.40 18.57 -12.20
CA THR A 556 0.00 18.33 -12.55
C THR A 556 0.68 19.60 -13.04
N ALA A 557 1.92 19.82 -12.64
CA ALA A 557 2.71 21.00 -12.98
C ALA A 557 4.22 20.74 -12.82
N TRP A 558 5.05 21.66 -13.32
CA TRP A 558 6.49 21.69 -13.07
C TRP A 558 6.89 22.99 -12.37
N ARG A 559 7.83 22.88 -11.42
CA ARG A 559 8.48 24.02 -10.78
C ARG A 559 9.29 24.84 -11.80
N ALA A 560 8.87 26.07 -12.06
CA ALA A 560 9.63 27.02 -12.85
C ALA A 560 10.45 27.94 -11.94
N VAL A 561 11.70 28.23 -12.30
CA VAL A 561 12.51 29.26 -11.66
C VAL A 561 12.34 30.55 -12.46
N PRO A 562 11.86 31.66 -11.86
CA PRO A 562 11.75 32.94 -12.55
C PRO A 562 13.11 33.42 -13.07
N VAL A 563 13.14 34.02 -14.27
CA VAL A 563 14.38 34.54 -14.87
C VAL A 563 14.76 35.86 -14.19
N GLU A 564 15.99 35.96 -13.70
CA GLU A 564 16.55 37.23 -13.23
C GLU A 564 17.03 38.08 -14.42
N GLY A 565 16.51 39.30 -14.53
CA GLY A 565 16.91 40.26 -15.57
C GLY A 565 16.12 40.18 -16.89
N LYS A 566 16.68 40.77 -17.96
CA LYS A 566 16.02 40.84 -19.27
C LYS A 566 16.11 39.50 -20.00
N ILE A 567 14.95 38.97 -20.40
CA ILE A 567 14.84 37.76 -21.22
C ILE A 567 15.30 38.06 -22.66
N GLU A 568 16.59 37.89 -22.94
CA GLU A 568 17.12 37.93 -24.31
C GLU A 568 16.82 36.61 -25.05
N ALA A 569 15.84 36.62 -25.94
CA ALA A 569 15.56 35.50 -26.83
C ALA A 569 16.68 35.31 -27.86
N ARG A 570 17.75 34.58 -27.51
CA ARG A 570 18.84 34.18 -28.42
C ARG A 570 18.42 33.09 -29.41
N GLY A 571 17.40 33.37 -30.21
CA GLY A 571 17.04 32.56 -31.36
C GLY A 571 18.15 32.57 -32.41
N LYS A 572 18.62 31.38 -32.84
CA LYS A 572 19.54 31.24 -33.98
C LYS A 572 18.80 31.48 -35.31
N PHE A 573 18.27 32.69 -35.51
CA PHE A 573 17.69 33.12 -36.77
C PHE A 573 18.79 33.31 -37.82
N LYS A 574 19.17 32.23 -38.51
CA LYS A 574 19.89 32.34 -39.79
C LYS A 574 18.98 33.09 -40.76
N ARG A 575 19.23 34.39 -40.94
CA ARG A 575 18.64 35.20 -42.01
C ARG A 575 18.94 34.50 -43.34
N ARG A 576 17.94 33.82 -43.91
CA ARG A 576 17.99 33.36 -45.29
C ARG A 576 18.04 34.61 -46.15
N LYS A 577 19.17 34.89 -46.81
CA LYS A 577 19.19 35.87 -47.90
C LYS A 577 18.18 35.39 -48.93
N MET A 578 17.16 36.21 -49.21
CA MET A 578 16.50 36.12 -50.50
C MET A 578 17.48 36.74 -51.49
N GLU A 579 17.96 35.94 -52.43
CA GLU A 579 18.54 36.50 -53.65
C GLU A 579 17.37 37.00 -54.49
N ALA A 580 17.41 38.29 -54.83
CA ALA A 580 16.47 38.86 -55.79
C ALA A 580 16.89 38.40 -57.19
N SER A 581 15.98 37.74 -57.89
CA SER A 581 16.10 37.41 -59.31
C SER A 581 15.84 38.62 -60.20
#